data_AF-A0A6C0DY95-F1
#
_entry.id   AF-A0A6C0DY95-F1
#
_cell.length_a   1.000
_cell.length_b   1.000
_cell.length_c   1.000
_cell.angle_alpha   90.00
_cell.angle_beta   90.00
_cell.angle_gamma   90.00
#
_symmetry.space_group_name_H-M   'P 1'
#
loop_
_entity.id
_entity.type
_entity.pdbx_description
1 polymer ?
#
loop_
_entity_poly.entity_id
_entity_poly.type
_entity_poly.pdbx_seq_one_letter_code
_entity_poly.pdbx_strand_id
1 'polypeptide(L)'
;MISPIFSPVVSPVSPLIVTPNNVIYNNNIVSPIVPVVRPVVQVPIYRPLINVPYIRPYFYTSSGIDENPIAVNDVVVEARHKYLDKWLYEFSETLQLLKIENGRVVVISYEESKTNDISKDSRRDLEQKSDYIGDEILTLSKCKKILSLFCHKNNFKFYDIPHESRYVKKALNKYIVGKLRESHKK
;
A
#
# COMPACT_ATOMS: atom_id res chain seq x y z
N MET A 1 40.85 -4.88 10.77
CA MET A 1 40.26 -3.88 11.68
C MET A 1 40.27 -2.55 10.94
N ILE A 2 39.11 -2.05 10.53
CA ILE A 2 38.97 -0.85 9.70
C ILE A 2 38.27 0.20 10.57
N SER A 3 38.96 1.28 10.88
CA SER A 3 38.45 2.42 11.64
C SER A 3 37.58 3.31 10.74
N PRO A 4 36.40 3.78 11.19
CA PRO A 4 35.62 4.73 10.41
C PRO A 4 36.18 6.15 10.55
N ILE A 5 36.43 6.78 9.39
CA ILE A 5 36.79 8.19 9.27
C ILE A 5 35.51 9.02 9.41
N PHE A 6 35.39 9.80 10.47
CA PHE A 6 34.33 10.80 10.64
C PHE A 6 34.77 12.11 9.98
N SER A 7 34.08 12.51 8.92
CA SER A 7 34.20 13.85 8.35
C SER A 7 33.31 14.84 9.12
N PRO A 8 33.81 16.01 9.57
CA PRO A 8 32.97 17.00 10.21
C PRO A 8 32.07 17.71 9.18
N VAL A 9 30.77 17.74 9.47
CA VAL A 9 29.78 18.51 8.70
C VAL A 9 29.90 19.97 9.12
N VAL A 10 30.35 20.82 8.19
CA VAL A 10 30.37 22.28 8.37
C VAL A 10 29.00 22.82 8.00
N SER A 11 28.26 23.32 8.99
CA SER A 11 26.98 24.00 8.77
C SER A 11 27.20 25.40 8.18
N PRO A 12 26.42 25.82 7.17
CA PRO A 12 26.51 27.18 6.64
C PRO A 12 25.97 28.18 7.67
N VAL A 13 26.74 29.24 7.91
CA VAL A 13 26.34 30.38 8.75
C VAL A 13 25.46 31.30 7.92
N SER A 14 24.19 31.45 8.29
CA SER A 14 23.30 32.41 7.64
C SER A 14 23.75 33.84 7.93
N PRO A 15 23.75 34.76 6.94
CA PRO A 15 24.09 36.15 7.17
C PRO A 15 23.02 36.84 8.04
N LEU A 16 23.49 37.67 8.97
CA LEU A 16 22.65 38.53 9.82
C LEU A 16 21.87 39.52 8.95
N ILE A 17 20.54 39.48 9.04
CA ILE A 17 19.67 40.49 8.45
C ILE A 17 19.75 41.73 9.34
N VAL A 18 20.42 42.77 8.86
CA VAL A 18 20.42 44.11 9.48
C VAL A 18 19.18 44.84 8.97
N THR A 19 18.17 45.01 9.81
CA THR A 19 17.06 45.91 9.53
C THR A 19 17.49 47.35 9.83
N PRO A 20 17.43 48.28 8.87
CA PRO A 20 17.66 49.70 9.16
C PRO A 20 16.46 50.26 9.92
N ASN A 21 16.69 50.73 11.15
CA ASN A 21 15.71 51.53 11.88
C ASN A 21 15.63 52.91 11.23
N ASN A 22 14.44 53.31 10.77
CA ASN A 22 14.17 54.67 10.35
C ASN A 22 14.35 55.62 11.55
N VAL A 23 15.39 56.45 11.48
CA VAL A 23 15.61 57.54 12.43
C VAL A 23 14.76 58.73 11.98
N ILE A 24 13.71 59.03 12.74
CA ILE A 24 12.99 60.30 12.66
C ILE A 24 13.87 61.34 13.36
N TYR A 25 14.40 62.30 12.59
CA TYR A 25 15.10 63.45 13.15
C TYR A 25 14.09 64.37 13.83
N ASN A 26 14.14 64.41 15.16
CA ASN A 26 13.58 65.52 15.91
C ASN A 26 14.69 66.08 16.79
N ASN A 27 15.05 67.33 16.52
CA ASN A 27 16.10 68.06 17.23
C ASN A 27 15.77 68.12 18.72
N ASN A 28 16.51 67.39 19.55
CA ASN A 28 16.79 67.74 20.95
C ASN A 28 17.90 66.84 21.51
N ILE A 29 19.02 67.51 21.86
CA ILE A 29 20.14 67.15 22.75
C ILE A 29 20.28 65.65 23.10
N VAL A 30 21.30 65.00 22.50
CA VAL A 30 21.64 63.60 22.76
C VAL A 30 22.96 63.51 23.53
N SER A 31 22.92 63.03 24.77
CA SER A 31 24.09 62.52 25.48
C SER A 31 24.54 61.19 24.88
N PRO A 32 25.85 60.91 24.74
CA PRO A 32 26.31 59.66 24.14
C PRO A 32 25.92 58.46 25.00
N ILE A 33 25.03 57.61 24.49
CA ILE A 33 24.72 56.31 25.08
C ILE A 33 25.85 55.35 24.70
N VAL A 34 26.70 55.02 25.66
CA VAL A 34 27.74 54.01 25.47
C VAL A 34 27.07 52.62 25.46
N PRO A 35 27.24 51.80 24.41
CA PRO A 35 26.65 50.47 24.38
C PRO A 35 27.33 49.57 25.42
N VAL A 36 26.56 49.08 26.40
CA VAL A 36 27.01 48.07 27.34
C VAL A 36 27.01 46.72 26.61
N VAL A 37 28.20 46.28 26.18
CA VAL A 37 28.41 44.94 25.61
C VAL A 37 28.36 43.92 26.74
N ARG A 38 27.26 43.17 26.85
CA ARG A 38 27.19 42.00 27.73
C ARG A 38 27.57 40.76 26.93
N PRO A 39 28.51 39.92 27.42
CA PRO A 39 28.80 38.65 26.78
C PRO A 39 27.58 37.73 26.89
N VAL A 40 27.00 37.35 25.74
CA VAL A 40 25.95 36.33 25.68
C VAL A 40 26.64 34.97 25.72
N VAL A 41 26.54 34.29 26.86
CA VAL A 41 26.99 32.90 27.00
C VAL A 41 26.03 32.02 26.20
N GLN A 42 26.45 31.55 25.03
CA GLN A 42 25.68 30.58 24.25
C GLN A 42 25.81 29.21 24.90
N VAL A 43 24.75 28.77 25.58
CA VAL A 43 24.62 27.39 26.05
C VAL A 43 24.25 26.49 24.87
N PRO A 44 24.99 25.40 24.60
CA PRO A 44 24.67 24.49 23.51
C PRO A 44 23.34 23.77 23.81
N ILE A 45 22.32 24.06 23.00
CA ILE A 45 21.03 23.37 23.05
C ILE A 45 21.19 22.05 22.31
N TYR A 46 21.37 20.96 23.06
CA TYR A 46 21.29 19.61 22.52
C TYR A 46 19.85 19.30 22.13
N ARG A 47 19.52 19.39 20.84
CA ARG A 47 18.27 18.83 20.31
C ARG A 47 18.52 17.36 19.99
N PRO A 48 17.82 16.41 20.64
CA PRO A 48 17.92 15.01 20.25
C PRO A 48 17.42 14.89 18.81
N LEU A 49 18.23 14.27 17.95
CA LEU A 49 17.83 13.83 16.62
C LEU A 49 16.78 12.73 16.80
N ILE A 50 15.51 13.11 16.74
CA ILE A 50 14.40 12.16 16.68
C ILE A 50 14.52 11.47 15.32
N ASN A 51 15.06 10.25 15.32
CA ASN A 51 15.10 9.37 14.17
C ASN A 51 13.67 8.85 13.93
N VAL A 52 12.82 9.71 13.38
CA VAL A 52 11.47 9.31 12.97
C VAL A 52 11.65 8.39 11.76
N PRO A 53 11.16 7.13 11.80
CA PRO A 53 11.18 6.29 10.61
C PRO A 53 10.47 7.04 9.50
N TYR A 54 11.16 7.20 8.37
CA TYR A 54 10.63 7.87 7.19
C TYR A 54 9.48 7.03 6.63
N ILE A 55 8.27 7.26 7.15
CA ILE A 55 7.03 6.78 6.56
C ILE A 55 6.88 7.60 5.29
N ARG A 56 7.23 7.02 4.14
CA ARG A 56 6.92 7.62 2.83
C ARG A 56 5.41 7.73 2.74
N PRO A 57 4.81 8.93 2.74
CA PRO A 57 3.44 9.03 2.33
C PRO A 57 3.43 8.69 0.83
N TYR A 58 2.79 7.58 0.49
CA TYR A 58 2.55 7.18 -0.89
C TYR A 58 1.55 8.16 -1.52
N PHE A 59 2.02 9.37 -1.84
CA PHE A 59 1.30 10.28 -2.72
C PHE A 59 1.49 9.77 -4.14
N TYR A 60 0.63 8.83 -4.52
CA TYR A 60 0.46 8.44 -5.90
C TYR A 60 -0.21 9.59 -6.65
N THR A 61 0.59 10.46 -7.26
CA THR A 61 0.11 11.40 -8.25
C THR A 61 -0.53 10.62 -9.40
N SER A 62 -1.73 11.05 -9.83
CA SER A 62 -2.66 10.42 -10.78
C SER A 62 -2.10 10.11 -12.19
N SER A 63 -0.81 10.34 -12.42
CA SER A 63 -0.21 10.40 -13.76
C SER A 63 0.65 9.18 -14.13
N GLY A 64 1.05 8.29 -13.21
CA GLY A 64 2.13 7.33 -13.51
C GLY A 64 2.04 5.92 -12.92
N ILE A 65 0.95 5.51 -12.26
CA ILE A 65 0.86 4.14 -11.73
C ILE A 65 0.90 3.10 -12.85
N ASP A 66 0.22 3.35 -13.97
CA ASP A 66 0.20 2.40 -15.09
C ASP A 66 1.57 2.27 -15.77
N GLU A 67 2.39 3.32 -15.68
CA GLU A 67 3.75 3.36 -16.24
C GLU A 67 4.79 2.75 -15.28
N ASN A 68 4.48 2.66 -13.99
CA ASN A 68 5.36 2.09 -12.98
C ASN A 68 5.03 0.60 -12.74
N PRO A 69 5.86 -0.34 -13.24
CA PRO A 69 5.60 -1.76 -13.10
C PRO A 69 5.60 -2.23 -11.64
N ILE A 70 6.30 -1.52 -10.75
CA ILE A 70 6.33 -1.82 -9.31
C ILE A 70 4.96 -1.49 -8.70
N ALA A 71 4.44 -0.29 -8.97
CA ALA A 71 3.12 0.12 -8.46
C ALA A 71 1.99 -0.79 -8.98
N VAL A 72 2.04 -1.16 -10.27
CA VAL A 72 1.10 -2.15 -10.83
C VAL A 72 1.20 -3.48 -10.11
N ASN A 73 2.42 -3.96 -9.85
CA ASN A 73 2.62 -5.22 -9.13
C ASN A 73 2.05 -5.17 -7.71
N ASP A 74 2.29 -4.08 -6.98
CA ASP A 74 1.79 -3.90 -5.62
C ASP A 74 0.26 -3.92 -5.57
N VAL A 75 -0.40 -3.22 -6.50
CA VAL A 75 -1.87 -3.24 -6.63
C VAL A 75 -2.39 -4.64 -6.94
N VAL A 76 -1.72 -5.39 -7.82
CA VAL A 76 -2.12 -6.78 -8.14
C VAL A 76 -1.96 -7.70 -6.94
N VAL A 77 -0.85 -7.60 -6.21
CA VAL A 77 -0.59 -8.37 -4.99
C VAL A 77 -1.66 -8.05 -3.95
N GLU A 78 -1.91 -6.78 -3.68
CA GLU A 78 -2.94 -6.35 -2.72
C GLU A 78 -4.33 -6.85 -3.13
N ALA A 79 -4.72 -6.67 -4.40
CA ALA A 79 -6.02 -7.11 -4.90
C ALA A 79 -6.19 -8.63 -4.80
N ARG A 80 -5.13 -9.41 -5.06
CA ARG A 80 -5.14 -10.86 -4.91
C ARG A 80 -5.33 -11.27 -3.45
N HIS A 81 -4.52 -10.74 -2.53
CA HIS A 81 -4.61 -11.06 -1.10
C HIS A 81 -5.98 -10.66 -0.55
N LYS A 82 -6.43 -9.44 -0.86
CA LYS A 82 -7.74 -8.95 -0.45
C LYS A 82 -8.89 -9.80 -0.99
N TYR A 83 -8.75 -10.34 -2.19
CA TYR A 83 -9.73 -11.27 -2.72
C TYR A 83 -9.74 -12.57 -1.93
N LEU A 84 -8.58 -13.21 -1.73
CA LEU A 84 -8.48 -14.52 -1.06
C LEU A 84 -8.85 -14.46 0.43
N ASP A 85 -8.44 -13.40 1.13
CA ASP A 85 -8.61 -13.29 2.59
C ASP A 85 -9.96 -12.73 3.00
N LYS A 86 -10.60 -11.94 2.12
CA LYS A 86 -11.81 -11.20 2.47
C LYS A 86 -12.95 -11.43 1.49
N TRP A 87 -12.74 -11.14 0.21
CA TRP A 87 -13.86 -11.15 -0.74
C TRP A 87 -14.35 -12.55 -1.09
N LEU A 88 -13.49 -13.57 -1.06
CA LEU A 88 -13.83 -14.95 -1.39
C LEU A 88 -14.98 -15.47 -0.49
N TYR A 89 -14.96 -15.12 0.79
CA TYR A 89 -15.97 -15.51 1.77
C TYR A 89 -17.34 -14.84 1.53
N GLU A 90 -17.39 -13.76 0.76
CA GLU A 90 -18.65 -13.14 0.32
C GLU A 90 -19.30 -13.95 -0.82
N PHE A 91 -18.56 -14.84 -1.48
CA PHE A 91 -19.02 -15.67 -2.60
C PHE A 91 -19.13 -17.13 -2.18
N SER A 92 -20.13 -17.44 -1.34
CA SER A 92 -20.42 -18.82 -0.92
C SER A 92 -20.55 -19.76 -2.10
N GLU A 93 -21.23 -19.35 -3.19
CA GLU A 93 -21.36 -20.15 -4.41
C GLU A 93 -20.02 -20.65 -4.98
N THR A 94 -18.94 -19.86 -4.85
CA THR A 94 -17.61 -20.24 -5.33
C THR A 94 -16.98 -21.29 -4.43
N LEU A 95 -17.13 -21.14 -3.12
CA LEU A 95 -16.65 -22.10 -2.12
C LEU A 95 -17.45 -23.42 -2.15
N GLN A 96 -18.72 -23.39 -2.58
CA GLN A 96 -19.57 -24.58 -2.70
C GLN A 96 -19.08 -25.51 -3.80
N LEU A 97 -18.37 -24.99 -4.81
CA LEU A 97 -17.75 -25.79 -5.87
C LEU A 97 -16.51 -26.56 -5.39
N LEU A 98 -16.07 -26.33 -4.16
CA LEU A 98 -14.93 -26.97 -3.55
C LEU A 98 -15.37 -27.81 -2.35
N LYS A 99 -14.89 -29.05 -2.29
CA LYS A 99 -15.17 -29.99 -1.21
C LYS A 99 -13.85 -30.56 -0.71
N ILE A 100 -13.77 -30.83 0.58
CA ILE A 100 -12.60 -31.51 1.14
C ILE A 100 -12.89 -32.99 1.22
N GLU A 101 -12.12 -33.77 0.48
CA GLU A 101 -12.18 -35.22 0.49
C GLU A 101 -10.79 -35.76 0.81
N ASN A 102 -10.69 -36.62 1.83
CA ASN A 102 -9.43 -37.21 2.27
C ASN A 102 -8.33 -36.17 2.59
N GLY A 103 -8.73 -35.03 3.15
CA GLY A 103 -7.81 -33.93 3.51
C GLY A 103 -7.23 -33.16 2.33
N ARG A 104 -7.84 -33.28 1.13
CA ARG A 104 -7.48 -32.50 -0.07
C ARG A 104 -8.70 -31.78 -0.61
N VAL A 105 -8.46 -30.62 -1.22
CA VAL A 105 -9.50 -29.86 -1.92
C VAL A 105 -9.76 -30.50 -3.27
N VAL A 106 -11.03 -30.84 -3.53
CA VAL A 106 -11.51 -31.41 -4.78
C VAL A 106 -12.56 -30.46 -5.35
N VAL A 107 -12.55 -30.30 -6.67
CA VAL A 107 -13.55 -29.51 -7.39
C VAL A 107 -14.72 -30.42 -7.72
N ILE A 108 -15.93 -30.04 -7.31
CA ILE A 108 -17.15 -30.83 -7.52
C ILE A 108 -18.04 -30.24 -8.62
N SER A 109 -18.99 -31.03 -9.10
CA SER A 109 -19.95 -30.61 -10.11
C SER A 109 -20.88 -29.52 -9.58
N TYR A 110 -21.47 -28.75 -10.49
CA TYR A 110 -22.47 -27.73 -10.12
C TYR A 110 -23.75 -28.32 -9.49
N GLU A 111 -24.04 -29.60 -9.78
CA GLU A 111 -25.19 -30.28 -9.20
C GLU A 111 -24.90 -30.70 -7.76
N GLU A 112 -23.71 -31.25 -7.53
CA GLU A 112 -23.21 -31.62 -6.20
C GLU A 112 -22.96 -30.39 -5.32
N SER A 113 -22.56 -29.26 -5.90
CA SER A 113 -22.32 -28.03 -5.13
C SER A 113 -23.58 -27.50 -4.45
N LYS A 114 -24.78 -27.87 -4.91
CA LYS A 114 -26.05 -27.45 -4.28
C LYS A 114 -26.30 -28.15 -2.95
N THR A 115 -25.73 -29.34 -2.75
CA THR A 115 -25.85 -30.10 -1.50
C THR A 115 -24.66 -29.89 -0.58
N ASN A 116 -23.60 -29.23 -1.06
CA ASN A 116 -22.42 -28.89 -0.28
C ASN A 116 -22.68 -27.65 0.59
N ASP A 117 -22.78 -27.87 1.91
CA ASP A 117 -23.05 -26.81 2.88
C ASP A 117 -21.75 -26.31 3.54
N ILE A 118 -21.31 -25.12 3.11
CA ILE A 118 -20.10 -24.45 3.64
C ILE A 118 -20.27 -24.06 5.11
N SER A 119 -21.48 -23.92 5.62
CA SER A 119 -21.71 -23.52 7.01
C SER A 119 -21.16 -24.53 8.01
N LYS A 120 -20.89 -25.76 7.56
CA LYS A 120 -20.30 -26.86 8.34
C LYS A 120 -18.78 -26.93 8.23
N ASP A 121 -18.18 -26.18 7.31
CA ASP A 121 -16.73 -26.16 7.13
C ASP A 121 -16.05 -25.52 8.34
N SER A 122 -14.98 -26.14 8.81
CA SER A 122 -14.13 -25.51 9.81
C SER A 122 -13.33 -24.35 9.19
N ARG A 123 -12.81 -23.45 10.03
CA ARG A 123 -11.91 -22.38 9.55
C ARG A 123 -10.74 -22.93 8.74
N ARG A 124 -10.17 -24.06 9.16
CA ARG A 124 -9.07 -24.73 8.48
C ARG A 124 -9.47 -25.20 7.08
N ASP A 125 -10.69 -25.69 6.92
CA ASP A 125 -11.22 -26.15 5.64
C ASP A 125 -11.36 -24.98 4.66
N LEU A 126 -11.86 -23.85 5.16
CA LEU A 126 -11.98 -22.64 4.36
C LEU A 126 -10.62 -22.06 3.95
N GLU A 127 -9.64 -22.08 4.85
CA GLU A 127 -8.26 -21.67 4.56
C GLU A 127 -7.66 -22.57 3.46
N GLN A 128 -7.82 -23.90 3.55
CA GLN A 128 -7.36 -24.82 2.50
C GLN A 128 -8.01 -24.55 1.14
N LYS A 129 -9.31 -24.24 1.11
CA LYS A 129 -10.01 -23.87 -0.12
C LYS A 129 -9.48 -22.56 -0.70
N SER A 130 -9.19 -21.58 0.15
CA SER A 130 -8.60 -20.31 -0.26
C SER A 130 -7.20 -20.51 -0.84
N ASP A 131 -6.36 -21.31 -0.17
CA ASP A 131 -5.01 -21.66 -0.62
C ASP A 131 -5.05 -22.38 -1.98
N TYR A 132 -5.93 -23.37 -2.14
CA TYR A 132 -6.13 -24.04 -3.42
C TYR A 132 -6.50 -23.06 -4.54
N ILE A 133 -7.42 -22.13 -4.28
CA ILE A 133 -7.76 -21.08 -5.25
C ILE A 133 -6.54 -20.21 -5.54
N GLY A 134 -5.79 -19.81 -4.53
CA GLY A 134 -4.60 -18.97 -4.67
C GLY A 134 -3.52 -19.62 -5.53
N ASP A 135 -3.25 -20.90 -5.31
CA ASP A 135 -2.11 -21.61 -5.89
C ASP A 135 -2.42 -22.17 -7.28
N GLU A 136 -3.59 -22.74 -7.48
CA GLU A 136 -3.94 -23.41 -8.75
C GLU A 136 -4.72 -22.49 -9.69
N ILE A 137 -5.65 -21.68 -9.16
CA ILE A 137 -6.63 -20.96 -9.99
C ILE A 137 -6.25 -19.51 -10.21
N LEU A 138 -5.99 -18.75 -9.15
CA LEU A 138 -5.74 -17.31 -9.14
C LEU A 138 -4.29 -17.01 -8.73
N THR A 139 -3.33 -17.56 -9.47
CA THR A 139 -1.91 -17.21 -9.31
C THR A 139 -1.68 -15.72 -9.58
N LEU A 140 -0.57 -15.16 -9.07
CA LEU A 140 -0.24 -13.75 -9.24
C LEU A 140 -0.25 -13.33 -10.73
N SER A 141 0.35 -14.15 -11.60
CA SER A 141 0.37 -13.90 -13.05
C SER A 141 -1.02 -13.90 -13.67
N LYS A 142 -1.91 -14.81 -13.25
CA LYS A 142 -3.30 -14.86 -13.71
C LYS A 142 -4.09 -13.65 -13.20
N CYS A 143 -3.91 -13.28 -11.93
CA CYS A 143 -4.53 -12.09 -11.33
C CYS A 143 -4.13 -10.82 -12.10
N LYS A 144 -2.83 -10.62 -12.36
CA LYS A 144 -2.32 -9.51 -13.18
C LYS A 144 -3.02 -9.46 -14.54
N LYS A 145 -3.09 -10.59 -15.24
CA LYS A 145 -3.74 -10.68 -16.55
C LYS A 145 -5.22 -10.32 -16.50
N ILE A 146 -5.95 -10.78 -15.48
CA ILE A 146 -7.37 -10.48 -15.31
C ILE A 146 -7.57 -8.99 -15.04
N LEU A 147 -6.77 -8.40 -14.15
CA LEU A 147 -6.85 -6.98 -13.81
C LEU A 147 -6.48 -6.11 -15.02
N SER A 148 -5.43 -6.44 -15.77
CA SER A 148 -5.09 -5.74 -17.02
C SER A 148 -6.25 -5.78 -18.03
N LEU A 149 -6.88 -6.94 -18.23
CA LEU A 149 -8.03 -7.06 -19.14
C LEU A 149 -9.24 -6.27 -18.62
N PHE A 150 -9.46 -6.26 -17.31
CA PHE A 150 -10.52 -5.49 -16.68
C PHE A 150 -10.31 -3.98 -16.84
N CYS A 151 -9.10 -3.49 -16.56
CA CYS A 151 -8.71 -2.09 -16.77
C CYS A 151 -8.89 -1.68 -18.23
N HIS A 152 -8.36 -2.48 -19.17
CA HIS A 152 -8.47 -2.20 -20.60
C HIS A 152 -9.93 -2.16 -21.08
N LYS A 153 -10.76 -3.11 -20.63
CA LYS A 153 -12.17 -3.18 -21.05
C LYS A 153 -13.03 -2.03 -20.54
N ASN A 154 -12.75 -1.53 -19.33
CA ASN A 154 -13.55 -0.47 -18.70
C ASN A 154 -12.91 0.92 -18.83
N ASN A 155 -11.77 1.02 -19.53
CA ASN A 155 -10.96 2.24 -19.60
C ASN A 155 -10.59 2.78 -18.21
N PHE A 156 -10.27 1.87 -17.28
CA PHE A 156 -9.81 2.20 -15.94
C PHE A 156 -8.30 2.08 -15.85
N LYS A 157 -7.71 2.86 -14.96
CA LYS A 157 -6.29 2.76 -14.64
C LYS A 157 -6.10 1.82 -13.44
N PHE A 158 -4.88 1.34 -13.22
CA PHE A 158 -4.60 0.43 -12.11
C PHE A 158 -4.86 1.07 -10.74
N TYR A 159 -4.71 2.39 -10.64
CA TYR A 159 -5.00 3.11 -9.40
C TYR A 159 -6.49 3.21 -9.07
N ASP A 160 -7.38 2.97 -10.05
CA ASP A 160 -8.83 2.95 -9.83
C ASP A 160 -9.28 1.62 -9.20
N ILE A 161 -8.45 0.57 -9.24
CA ILE A 161 -8.78 -0.77 -8.75
C ILE A 161 -9.24 -0.78 -7.27
N PRO A 162 -8.55 -0.11 -6.32
CA PRO A 162 -9.00 -0.05 -4.94
C PRO A 162 -10.35 0.64 -4.76
N HIS A 163 -10.64 1.65 -5.60
CA HIS A 163 -11.89 2.41 -5.59
C HIS A 163 -13.04 1.60 -6.19
N GLU A 164 -12.78 0.86 -7.28
CA GLU A 164 -13.76 0.04 -8.00
C GLU A 164 -13.82 -1.42 -7.51
N SER A 165 -13.55 -1.63 -6.22
CA SER A 165 -13.48 -2.94 -5.57
C SER A 165 -14.67 -3.86 -5.87
N ARG A 166 -15.88 -3.31 -5.98
CA ARG A 166 -17.11 -4.07 -6.29
C ARG A 166 -17.07 -4.75 -7.65
N TYR A 167 -16.50 -4.09 -8.66
CA TYR A 167 -16.39 -4.64 -10.01
C TYR A 167 -15.21 -5.59 -10.11
N VAL A 168 -14.10 -5.23 -9.48
CA VAL A 168 -12.89 -6.06 -9.41
C VAL A 168 -13.20 -7.41 -8.77
N LYS A 169 -13.86 -7.42 -7.60
CA LYS A 169 -14.23 -8.68 -6.92
C LYS A 169 -15.15 -9.56 -7.78
N LYS A 170 -16.11 -8.97 -8.49
CA LYS A 170 -16.99 -9.71 -9.41
C LYS A 170 -16.23 -10.27 -10.61
N ALA A 171 -15.28 -9.52 -11.17
CA ALA A 171 -14.47 -9.96 -12.30
C ALA A 171 -13.57 -11.15 -11.91
N LEU A 172 -12.90 -11.06 -10.76
CA LEU A 172 -12.09 -12.15 -10.21
C LEU A 172 -12.95 -13.38 -9.91
N ASN A 173 -14.10 -13.20 -9.26
CA ASN A 173 -15.01 -14.30 -8.95
C ASN A 173 -15.53 -15.01 -10.20
N LYS A 174 -15.93 -14.25 -11.22
CA LYS A 174 -16.39 -14.80 -12.50
C LYS A 174 -15.31 -15.66 -13.15
N TYR A 175 -14.05 -15.22 -13.09
CA TYR A 175 -12.93 -16.00 -13.61
C TYR A 175 -12.73 -17.31 -12.85
N ILE A 176 -12.73 -17.26 -11.51
CA ILE A 176 -12.52 -18.44 -10.66
C ILE A 176 -13.62 -19.47 -10.89
N VAL A 177 -14.89 -19.06 -10.84
CA VAL A 177 -16.03 -19.95 -11.09
C VAL A 177 -15.94 -20.58 -12.48
N GLY A 178 -15.56 -19.80 -13.50
CA GLY A 178 -15.32 -20.31 -14.84
C GLY A 178 -14.25 -21.41 -14.87
N LYS A 179 -13.12 -21.17 -14.19
CA LYS A 179 -12.01 -22.13 -14.13
C LYS A 179 -12.32 -23.39 -13.32
N LEU A 180 -13.05 -23.28 -12.22
CA LEU A 180 -13.49 -24.44 -11.45
C LEU A 180 -14.42 -25.33 -12.29
N ARG A 181 -15.37 -24.73 -13.00
CA ARG A 181 -16.29 -25.46 -13.90
C ARG A 181 -15.57 -26.13 -15.07
N GLU A 182 -14.52 -25.51 -15.60
CA GLU A 182 -13.67 -26.12 -16.63
C GLU A 182 -12.84 -27.29 -16.09
N SER A 183 -12.35 -27.19 -14.86
CA SER A 183 -11.47 -28.19 -14.25
C SER A 183 -12.20 -29.50 -13.94
N HIS A 184 -13.48 -29.43 -13.55
CA HIS A 184 -14.32 -30.61 -13.35
C HIS A 184 -14.63 -31.41 -14.63
N LYS A 185 -14.50 -30.79 -15.82
CA LYS A 185 -14.79 -31.47 -17.10
C LYS A 185 -13.63 -32.33 -17.59
N LYS A 186 -12.46 -32.24 -16.95
CA LYS A 186 -11.26 -33.01 -17.29
C LYS A 186 -11.16 -34.22 -16.38
#